data_AF-A0A2W4RTF3-F1
#
_entry.id   AF-A0A2W4RTF3-F1
#
_cell.length_a   1.000
_cell.length_b   1.000
_cell.length_c   1.000
_cell.angle_alpha   90.00
_cell.angle_beta   90.00
_cell.angle_gamma   90.00
#
_symmetry.space_group_name_H-M   'P 1'
#
loop_
_entity.id
_entity.type
_entity.pdbx_description
1 polymer ?
#
loop_
_entity_poly.entity_id
_entity_poly.type
_entity_poly.pdbx_seq_one_letter_code
_entity_poly.pdbx_strand_id
1 'polypeptide(L)'
;PEDSKIKELLMPGLTAKSGEKGQWSLEPPGNAAAMSELANTWQSARAIEVKRHEGQPQGDSIHIVLTDGKPLEFVIIQREPDIILVRPDWKLQYMVSAESGKRLLSLQNPIGETDEGQEEEESDSTPATEKADEPKRKAKDKDSADEADTDSD
;
A
#
# COMPACT_ATOMS: atom_id res chain seq x y z
N PRO A 1 -9.04 -17.07 -5.56
CA PRO A 1 -10.17 -16.36 -6.19
C PRO A 1 -9.93 -14.87 -6.06
N GLU A 2 -9.82 -14.17 -7.17
CA GLU A 2 -9.08 -12.89 -7.31
C GLU A 2 -10.00 -11.67 -7.11
N ASP A 3 -11.32 -11.89 -6.96
CA ASP A 3 -12.36 -10.86 -6.96
C ASP A 3 -13.35 -10.97 -5.77
N SER A 4 -12.92 -11.52 -4.64
CA SER A 4 -13.79 -11.60 -3.46
C SER A 4 -13.93 -10.23 -2.79
N LYS A 5 -15.02 -9.52 -3.09
CA LYS A 5 -15.34 -8.22 -2.50
C LYS A 5 -15.74 -8.38 -1.03
N ILE A 6 -15.47 -7.35 -0.23
CA ILE A 6 -15.98 -7.28 1.15
C ILE A 6 -17.49 -7.01 1.10
N LYS A 7 -18.25 -7.90 1.72
CA LYS A 7 -19.70 -7.81 1.90
C LYS A 7 -20.06 -7.14 3.21
N GLU A 8 -19.30 -7.37 4.26
CA GLU A 8 -19.54 -6.78 5.58
C GLU A 8 -18.20 -6.54 6.28
N LEU A 9 -18.06 -5.38 6.92
CA LEU A 9 -16.91 -5.03 7.74
C LEU A 9 -17.41 -4.57 9.11
N LEU A 10 -17.02 -5.27 10.16
CA LEU A 10 -17.27 -4.90 11.54
C LEU A 10 -15.94 -4.53 12.19
N MET A 11 -15.87 -3.33 12.73
CA MET A 11 -14.75 -2.78 13.46
C MET A 11 -15.23 -2.32 14.85
N PRO A 12 -14.33 -2.15 15.82
CA PRO A 12 -14.70 -1.58 17.12
C PRO A 12 -15.36 -0.20 16.94
N GLY A 13 -16.67 -0.14 17.21
CA GLY A 13 -17.47 1.09 17.13
C GLY A 13 -18.03 1.44 15.74
N LEU A 14 -17.82 0.60 14.72
CA LEU A 14 -18.35 0.83 13.37
C LEU A 14 -18.77 -0.47 12.70
N THR A 15 -20.00 -0.52 12.21
CA THR A 15 -20.50 -1.63 11.37
C THR A 15 -20.82 -1.12 9.97
N ALA A 16 -20.31 -1.80 8.96
CA ALA A 16 -20.52 -1.46 7.56
C ALA A 16 -20.98 -2.69 6.77
N LYS A 17 -22.08 -2.56 6.03
CA LYS A 17 -22.65 -3.63 5.19
C LYS A 17 -22.77 -3.15 3.75
N SER A 18 -22.19 -3.90 2.83
CA SER A 18 -22.36 -3.66 1.39
C SER A 18 -23.66 -4.30 0.92
N GLY A 19 -24.59 -3.46 0.46
CA GLY A 19 -25.83 -3.90 -0.17
C GLY A 19 -25.62 -4.33 -1.62
N GLU A 20 -26.60 -5.05 -2.18
CA GLU A 20 -26.53 -5.63 -3.53
C GLU A 20 -26.35 -4.61 -4.67
N LYS A 21 -26.60 -3.32 -4.41
CA LYS A 21 -26.41 -2.21 -5.37
C LYS A 21 -25.07 -1.48 -5.23
N GLY A 22 -24.15 -1.99 -4.41
CA GLY A 22 -22.91 -1.29 -4.05
C GLY A 22 -23.14 -0.12 -3.07
N GLN A 23 -24.31 -0.07 -2.43
CA GLN A 23 -24.63 0.91 -1.40
C GLN A 23 -24.13 0.40 -0.04
N TRP A 24 -23.14 1.08 0.54
CA TRP A 24 -22.70 0.78 1.91
C TRP A 24 -23.68 1.37 2.93
N SER A 25 -24.16 0.53 3.83
CA SER A 25 -24.93 0.92 5.02
C SER A 25 -23.98 0.95 6.21
N LEU A 26 -23.81 2.13 6.80
CA LEU A 26 -22.94 2.37 7.94
C LEU A 26 -23.80 2.56 9.19
N GLU A 27 -23.39 1.93 10.28
CA GLU A 27 -23.98 2.14 11.60
C GLU A 27 -22.86 2.40 12.61
N PRO A 28 -22.74 3.64 13.14
CA PRO A 28 -23.59 4.82 12.90
C PRO A 28 -23.52 5.37 11.45
N PRO A 29 -24.54 6.12 10.99
CA PRO A 29 -24.58 6.66 9.63
C PRO A 29 -23.41 7.62 9.39
N GLY A 30 -22.63 7.34 8.34
CA GLY A 30 -21.44 8.09 7.97
C GLY A 30 -21.25 8.18 6.46
N ASN A 31 -20.01 8.43 6.03
CA ASN A 31 -19.70 8.57 4.62
C ASN A 31 -19.52 7.21 3.91
N ALA A 32 -20.55 6.76 3.18
CA ALA A 32 -20.55 5.51 2.43
C ALA A 32 -19.46 5.45 1.32
N ALA A 33 -19.03 6.60 0.77
CA ALA A 33 -17.95 6.63 -0.22
C ALA A 33 -16.60 6.27 0.42
N ALA A 34 -16.31 6.86 1.60
CA ALA A 34 -15.11 6.53 2.37
C ALA A 34 -15.08 5.05 2.79
N MET A 35 -16.25 4.44 3.00
CA MET A 35 -16.34 3.01 3.30
C MET A 35 -15.97 2.12 2.11
N SER A 36 -16.38 2.50 0.90
CA SER A 36 -15.99 1.77 -0.31
C SER A 36 -14.48 1.78 -0.53
N GLU A 37 -13.87 2.95 -0.33
CA GLU A 37 -12.42 3.13 -0.43
C GLU A 37 -11.70 2.30 0.63
N LEU A 38 -12.16 2.36 1.90
CA LEU A 38 -11.62 1.54 2.97
C LEU A 38 -11.70 0.04 2.64
N ALA A 39 -12.84 -0.43 2.17
CA ALA A 39 -13.02 -1.83 1.79
C ALA A 39 -12.09 -2.26 0.65
N ASN A 40 -11.72 -1.33 -0.24
CA ASN A 40 -10.72 -1.57 -1.27
C ASN A 40 -9.32 -1.62 -0.67
N THR A 41 -8.96 -0.68 0.21
CA THR A 41 -7.68 -0.69 0.94
C THR A 41 -7.47 -1.99 1.72
N TRP A 42 -8.51 -2.53 2.36
CA TRP A 42 -8.44 -3.84 3.03
C TRP A 42 -8.24 -5.02 2.09
N GLN A 43 -8.73 -4.93 0.84
CA GLN A 43 -8.51 -5.96 -0.18
C GLN A 43 -7.12 -5.89 -0.81
N SER A 44 -6.60 -4.68 -1.00
CA SER A 44 -5.25 -4.45 -1.55
C SER A 44 -4.14 -4.47 -0.50
N ALA A 45 -4.50 -4.50 0.78
CA ALA A 45 -3.57 -4.52 1.90
C ALA A 45 -2.56 -5.66 1.78
N ARG A 46 -1.28 -5.32 1.90
CA ARG A 46 -0.19 -6.31 1.99
C ARG A 46 0.52 -6.17 3.32
N ALA A 47 0.84 -7.31 3.91
CA ALA A 47 1.70 -7.38 5.08
C ALA A 47 3.16 -7.35 4.65
N ILE A 48 3.99 -6.64 5.40
CA ILE A 48 5.46 -6.69 5.30
C ILE A 48 5.93 -8.11 5.62
N GLU A 49 5.38 -8.69 6.69
CA GLU A 49 5.81 -9.98 7.18
C GLU A 49 4.63 -10.80 7.70
N VAL A 50 4.66 -12.11 7.43
CA VAL A 50 3.67 -13.06 7.95
C VAL A 50 4.39 -14.12 8.77
N LYS A 51 4.05 -14.20 10.05
CA LYS A 51 4.61 -15.17 10.99
C LYS A 51 3.51 -16.02 11.61
N ARG A 52 3.86 -17.18 12.14
CA ARG A 52 2.92 -17.96 12.96
C ARG A 52 2.81 -17.29 14.33
N HIS A 53 1.59 -17.11 14.81
CA HIS A 53 1.28 -16.61 16.14
C HIS A 53 0.95 -17.77 17.06
N GLU A 54 1.75 -17.94 18.12
CA GLU A 54 1.52 -18.94 19.16
C GLU A 54 1.06 -18.23 20.43
N GLY A 55 -0.21 -17.84 20.44
CA GLY A 55 -0.79 -17.06 21.52
C GLY A 55 -2.27 -16.81 21.33
N GLN A 56 -2.90 -16.25 22.36
CA GLN A 56 -4.26 -15.77 22.27
C GLN A 56 -4.18 -14.26 22.04
N PRO A 57 -4.60 -13.76 20.88
CA PRO A 57 -4.50 -12.34 20.59
C PRO A 57 -5.45 -11.57 21.51
N GLN A 58 -4.94 -10.53 22.15
CA GLN A 58 -5.70 -9.65 23.03
C GLN A 58 -5.67 -8.24 22.46
N GLY A 59 -6.84 -7.71 22.12
CA GLY A 59 -6.99 -6.39 21.55
C GLY A 59 -8.31 -6.25 20.79
N ASP A 60 -8.34 -5.30 19.85
CA ASP A 60 -9.53 -5.00 19.07
C ASP A 60 -9.75 -6.05 17.99
N SER A 61 -10.97 -6.59 17.93
CA SER A 61 -11.36 -7.57 16.92
C SER A 61 -12.05 -6.88 15.73
N ILE A 62 -11.65 -7.29 14.52
CA ILE A 62 -12.16 -6.84 13.23
C ILE A 62 -12.70 -8.06 12.51
N HIS A 63 -13.96 -8.01 12.10
CA HIS A 63 -14.60 -9.08 11.36
C HIS A 63 -14.91 -8.62 9.94
N ILE A 64 -14.47 -9.38 8.94
CA ILE A 64 -14.65 -9.08 7.53
C ILE A 64 -15.37 -10.25 6.87
N VAL A 65 -16.58 -10.05 6.38
CA VAL A 65 -17.29 -11.08 5.61
C VAL A 65 -17.10 -10.80 4.14
N LEU A 66 -16.52 -11.75 3.41
CA LEU A 66 -16.36 -11.66 1.97
C LEU A 66 -17.62 -12.15 1.24
N THR A 67 -17.76 -11.78 -0.04
CA THR A 67 -18.80 -12.31 -0.92
C THR A 67 -18.74 -13.83 -1.10
N ASP A 68 -17.57 -14.44 -0.90
CA ASP A 68 -17.39 -15.90 -0.86
C ASP A 68 -18.08 -16.56 0.35
N GLY A 69 -18.60 -15.75 1.28
CA GLY A 69 -19.30 -16.22 2.48
C GLY A 69 -18.39 -16.62 3.63
N LYS A 70 -17.06 -16.52 3.46
CA LYS A 70 -16.09 -16.79 4.52
C LYS A 70 -15.89 -15.55 5.39
N PRO A 71 -16.21 -15.60 6.68
CA PRO A 71 -15.83 -14.57 7.63
C PRO A 71 -14.33 -14.67 7.93
N LEU A 72 -13.65 -13.54 7.92
CA LEU A 72 -12.27 -13.35 8.32
C LEU A 72 -12.28 -12.58 9.64
N GLU A 73 -11.69 -13.16 10.67
CA GLU A 73 -11.48 -12.50 11.95
C GLU A 73 -10.01 -12.09 12.06
N PHE A 74 -9.79 -10.82 12.38
CA PHE A 74 -8.49 -10.25 12.67
C PHE A 74 -8.53 -9.59 14.04
N VAL A 75 -7.42 -9.67 14.79
CA VAL A 75 -7.28 -9.03 16.10
C VAL A 75 -6.05 -8.14 16.08
N ILE A 76 -6.23 -6.86 16.35
CA ILE A 76 -5.14 -5.90 16.46
C ILE A 76 -4.49 -6.07 17.83
N ILE A 77 -3.27 -6.60 17.86
CA ILE A 77 -2.51 -6.74 19.12
C ILE A 77 -1.52 -5.58 19.33
N GLN A 78 -1.18 -4.86 18.26
CA GLN A 78 -0.27 -3.71 18.30
C GLN A 78 -0.64 -2.70 17.21
N ARG A 79 -0.62 -1.41 17.56
CA ARG A 79 -0.93 -0.30 16.64
C ARG A 79 0.29 0.54 16.25
N GLU A 80 1.28 0.64 17.12
CA GLU A 80 2.50 1.44 16.91
C GLU A 80 3.71 0.70 17.50
N PRO A 81 4.92 0.76 16.89
CA PRO A 81 5.24 1.51 15.66
C PRO A 81 4.66 0.88 14.39
N ASP A 82 4.63 -0.45 14.30
CA ASP A 82 4.00 -1.19 13.20
C ASP A 82 2.66 -1.78 13.66
N ILE A 83 1.78 -2.05 12.71
CA ILE A 83 0.46 -2.62 13.00
C ILE A 83 0.56 -4.13 12.90
N ILE A 84 0.25 -4.83 14.00
CA ILE A 84 0.23 -6.29 14.04
C ILE A 84 -1.22 -6.77 14.12
N LEU A 85 -1.64 -7.43 13.03
CA LEU A 85 -2.93 -8.08 12.89
C LEU A 85 -2.77 -9.59 13.06
N VAL A 86 -3.45 -10.18 14.02
CA VAL A 86 -3.47 -11.64 14.21
C VAL A 86 -4.75 -12.20 13.63
N ARG A 87 -4.63 -13.21 12.78
CA ARG A 87 -5.75 -14.05 12.35
C ARG A 87 -5.79 -15.32 13.21
N PRO A 88 -6.65 -15.38 14.24
CA PRO A 88 -6.71 -16.54 15.14
C PRO A 88 -7.12 -17.82 14.42
N ASP A 89 -7.96 -17.71 13.38
CA ASP A 89 -8.42 -18.82 12.54
C ASP A 89 -7.25 -19.67 11.99
N TRP A 90 -6.18 -19.00 11.54
CA TRP A 90 -4.98 -19.66 10.98
C TRP A 90 -3.76 -19.58 11.89
N LYS A 91 -3.90 -18.95 13.06
CA LYS A 91 -2.79 -18.65 13.97
C LYS A 91 -1.64 -17.95 13.25
N LEU A 92 -1.95 -16.95 12.43
CA LEU A 92 -0.97 -16.14 11.71
C LEU A 92 -1.00 -14.72 12.24
N GLN A 93 0.17 -14.12 12.41
CA GLN A 93 0.34 -12.68 12.60
C GLN A 93 0.82 -12.07 11.29
N TYR A 94 0.23 -10.94 10.95
CA TYR A 94 0.53 -10.11 9.81
C TYR A 94 1.07 -8.80 10.34
N MET A 95 2.31 -8.48 10.01
CA MET A 95 2.93 -7.21 10.32
C MET A 95 2.74 -6.28 9.12
N VAL A 96 2.08 -5.15 9.35
CA VAL A 96 1.79 -4.13 8.36
C VAL A 96 2.51 -2.84 8.78
N SER A 97 3.02 -2.08 7.82
CA SER A 97 3.67 -0.80 8.12
C SER A 97 2.70 0.14 8.84
N ALA A 98 3.26 1.03 9.66
CA ALA A 98 2.51 2.10 10.32
C ALA A 98 1.60 2.86 9.33
N GLU A 99 2.11 3.17 8.14
CA GLU A 99 1.44 3.97 7.13
C GLU A 99 0.27 3.24 6.48
N SER A 100 0.51 2.01 6.00
CA SER A 100 -0.56 1.20 5.40
C SER A 100 -1.61 0.83 6.43
N GLY A 101 -1.20 0.50 7.66
CA GLY A 101 -2.13 0.18 8.71
C GLY A 101 -2.95 1.38 9.20
N LYS A 102 -2.39 2.60 9.22
CA LYS A 102 -3.17 3.82 9.46
C LYS A 102 -4.31 3.95 8.46
N ARG A 103 -4.04 3.74 7.16
CA ARG A 103 -5.08 3.75 6.10
C ARG A 103 -6.16 2.69 6.30
N LEU A 104 -5.78 1.50 6.77
CA LEU A 104 -6.73 0.44 7.12
C LEU A 104 -7.61 0.77 8.33
N LEU A 105 -7.14 1.68 9.19
CA LEU A 105 -7.85 2.12 10.40
C LEU A 105 -8.41 3.56 10.27
N SER A 106 -8.22 4.22 9.12
CA SER A 106 -8.43 5.66 8.94
C SER A 106 -9.88 6.14 9.06
N LEU A 107 -10.89 5.27 9.01
CA LEU A 107 -12.26 5.70 9.36
C LEU A 107 -12.39 6.19 10.81
N GLN A 108 -11.41 5.88 11.68
CA GLN A 108 -11.33 6.37 13.07
C GLN A 108 -10.58 7.71 13.20
N ASN A 109 -9.92 8.20 12.14
CA ASN A 109 -9.13 9.43 12.21
C ASN A 109 -9.20 10.22 10.89
N PRO A 110 -10.25 11.04 10.70
CA PRO A 110 -10.42 11.80 9.48
C PRO A 110 -9.55 13.06 9.50
N ILE A 111 -8.21 12.97 9.55
CA ILE A 111 -7.32 14.06 9.09
C ILE A 111 -6.02 13.47 8.55
N GLY A 112 -5.86 13.60 7.22
CA GLY A 112 -4.66 14.03 6.51
C GLY A 112 -3.38 13.23 6.73
N GLU A 113 -3.02 12.41 5.75
CA GLU A 113 -1.72 12.47 5.06
C GLU A 113 -1.79 11.48 3.89
N THR A 114 -2.09 12.05 2.71
CA THR A 114 -1.70 11.48 1.43
C THR A 114 -0.18 11.35 1.48
N ASP A 115 0.30 10.13 1.70
CA ASP A 115 1.67 9.78 1.35
C ASP A 115 1.62 8.97 0.05
N GLU A 116 1.90 9.65 -1.05
CA GLU A 116 2.24 9.05 -2.32
C GLU A 116 3.55 8.26 -2.15
N GLY A 117 3.48 7.11 -1.47
CA GLY A 117 4.54 6.12 -1.44
C GLY A 117 4.51 5.32 -2.73
N GLN A 118 4.91 5.95 -3.82
CA GLN A 118 5.22 5.29 -5.08
C GLN A 118 6.32 4.27 -4.80
N GLU A 119 5.97 2.99 -4.90
CA GLU A 119 6.90 1.90 -5.13
C GLU A 119 7.73 2.23 -6.39
N GLU A 120 8.98 2.63 -6.20
CA GLU A 120 10.05 2.39 -7.16
C GLU A 120 10.95 1.33 -6.56
N GLU A 121 10.45 0.08 -6.57
CA GLU A 121 11.30 -1.09 -6.53
C GLU A 121 11.95 -1.23 -7.90
N GLU A 122 13.15 -0.69 -8.07
CA GLU A 122 14.11 -1.25 -9.02
C GLU A 122 15.15 -2.04 -8.23
N SER A 123 14.87 -3.34 -8.16
CA SER A 123 15.77 -4.39 -7.71
C SER A 123 17.11 -4.35 -8.44
N ASP A 124 18.18 -4.42 -7.65
CA ASP A 124 19.35 -5.28 -7.79
C ASP A 124 19.93 -5.53 -9.20
N SER A 125 21.08 -4.90 -9.47
CA SER A 125 22.25 -5.62 -9.99
C SER A 125 23.50 -4.74 -9.93
N THR A 126 24.34 -4.95 -8.91
CA THR A 126 25.78 -4.72 -9.10
C THR A 126 26.33 -5.78 -10.06
N PRO A 127 27.26 -5.39 -10.93
CA PRO A 127 28.55 -6.06 -10.80
C PRO A 127 29.72 -5.08 -10.80
N ALA A 128 30.66 -5.37 -9.91
CA ALA A 128 32.01 -4.84 -9.94
C ALA A 128 32.66 -5.10 -11.31
N THR A 129 33.30 -4.08 -11.89
CA THR A 129 34.46 -4.25 -12.75
C THR A 129 35.41 -3.10 -12.51
N GLU A 130 36.42 -3.45 -11.72
CA GLU A 130 37.74 -2.85 -11.61
C GLU A 130 38.43 -2.68 -12.98
N LYS A 131 39.39 -1.74 -13.01
CA LYS A 131 40.30 -1.31 -14.10
C LYS A 131 39.77 -0.12 -14.91
N ALA A 132 40.55 0.88 -15.27
CA ALA A 132 41.90 1.34 -14.95
C ALA A 132 42.06 2.64 -15.77
N ASP A 133 42.98 3.50 -15.33
CA ASP A 133 43.77 4.36 -16.21
C ASP A 133 43.11 5.61 -16.83
N GLU A 134 43.31 6.74 -16.15
CA GLU A 134 43.50 8.06 -16.78
C GLU A 134 44.72 8.01 -17.74
N PRO A 135 44.68 8.58 -18.96
CA PRO A 135 45.35 9.89 -19.13
C PRO A 135 44.74 10.87 -20.15
N LYS A 136 44.78 12.14 -19.73
CA LYS A 136 45.07 13.39 -20.50
C LYS A 136 45.39 13.21 -21.99
N ARG A 137 44.85 14.11 -22.84
CA ARG A 137 45.64 15.15 -23.56
C ARG A 137 44.78 16.11 -24.41
N LYS A 138 45.32 17.33 -24.50
CA LYS A 138 44.86 18.57 -25.13
C LYS A 138 44.94 18.57 -26.67
N ALA A 139 44.08 19.36 -27.31
CA ALA A 139 44.33 20.29 -28.44
C ALA A 139 43.01 21.08 -28.61
N LYS A 140 42.86 22.41 -28.51
CA LYS A 140 43.60 23.64 -28.88
C LYS A 140 43.84 23.81 -30.39
N ASP A 141 43.36 24.97 -30.86
CA ASP A 141 43.61 25.65 -32.14
C ASP A 141 42.91 24.99 -33.35
N LYS A 142 42.33 25.68 -34.34
CA LYS A 142 42.35 27.10 -34.72
C LYS A 142 41.46 27.26 -35.98
N ASP A 143 40.98 28.49 -36.17
CA ASP A 143 40.90 29.23 -37.45
C ASP A 143 40.08 28.76 -38.67
N SER A 144 39.51 29.81 -39.28
CA SER A 144 39.27 30.03 -40.72
C SER A 144 38.08 29.28 -41.33
N ALA A 145 37.00 30.03 -41.60
CA ALA A 145 36.69 30.63 -42.92
C ALA A 145 35.82 29.61 -43.70
N ASP A 146 34.75 29.98 -44.39
CA ASP A 146 34.65 30.98 -45.42
C ASP A 146 33.17 31.10 -45.85
N GLU A 147 32.90 32.10 -46.66
CA GLU A 147 31.62 32.69 -47.07
C GLU A 147 30.72 31.84 -48.00
N ALA A 148 29.70 32.54 -48.52
CA ALA A 148 28.67 32.22 -49.53
C ALA A 148 27.38 31.64 -48.93
N ASP A 149 26.30 32.40 -48.75
CA ASP A 149 25.57 33.21 -49.75
C ASP A 149 25.37 32.48 -51.08
N THR A 150 24.22 31.85 -51.22
CA THR A 150 23.60 31.64 -52.54
C THR A 150 22.09 31.54 -52.37
N ASP A 151 21.49 32.67 -52.68
CA ASP A 151 20.14 32.89 -53.20
C ASP A 151 19.70 31.87 -54.27
N SER A 152 18.42 31.47 -54.22
CA SER A 152 17.46 31.29 -55.34
C SER A 152 16.48 30.12 -55.13
N ASP A 153 15.21 30.43 -54.88
CA ASP A 153 14.10 30.24 -55.84
C ASP A 153 13.00 31.28 -55.57
#